data_AF-A0A498M8T6-F1
#
_entry.id   AF-A0A498M8T6-F1
#
_cell.length_a   1.000
_cell.length_b   1.000
_cell.length_c   1.000
_cell.angle_alpha   90.00
_cell.angle_beta   90.00
_cell.angle_gamma   90.00
#
_symmetry.space_group_name_H-M   'P 1'
#
loop_
_entity.id
_entity.type
_entity.pdbx_description
1 polymer ?
#
loop_
_entity_poly.entity_id
_entity_poly.type
_entity_poly.pdbx_seq_one_letter_code
_entity_poly.pdbx_strand_id
1 'polypeptide(L)'
;MKQKERFLFRIQKATESLKTFQPAATPSFEEFVLDTSKEEVLLKELSFSGVPDPPVIDLSCCRVYNEGLIHWRLSEDSLPTDHHIVEFRKLGAEDEEEEESRWSASERVYGCSTVLSDLVGDSRYAFRVKSCRNGVFSPCSPETHDDLLYTVFYTILCTFTLFGFLFNEKCGFSAERLQLSKRRDSVESVAGMSFLLAAERVQTGSYICLDYIIGDTGISHGRHYWAFRVEPNSYMVKVGVASDSKLTEWFHNPRDTSSPRYDHDSGHDSGSEDACFEVSQPFTLVTIGMGRLFIPKASVGAASGDHSSRILPMPQRIGVCLDYDAGRVFFYDADTMRCLYERQVDCSGTMYPAFGLLGGGAVHLEEFITAKRLSYM
;
A
#
# COMPACT_ATOMS: atom_id res chain seq x y z
N MET A 1 -48.46 19.68 67.98
CA MET A 1 -47.93 21.04 67.75
C MET A 1 -46.78 21.08 66.74
N LYS A 2 -45.71 20.27 66.87
CA LYS A 2 -44.52 20.29 65.98
C LYS A 2 -44.74 20.10 64.46
N GLN A 3 -45.80 19.41 64.04
CA GLN A 3 -46.09 19.18 62.61
C GLN A 3 -46.72 20.41 61.92
N LYS A 4 -47.49 21.21 62.68
CA LYS A 4 -48.16 22.42 62.19
C LYS A 4 -47.16 23.56 61.95
N GLU A 5 -46.15 23.68 62.82
CA GLU A 5 -45.04 24.64 62.67
C GLU A 5 -44.16 24.32 61.45
N ARG A 6 -43.86 23.03 61.20
CA ARG A 6 -43.14 22.61 59.99
C ARG A 6 -43.89 22.91 58.69
N PHE A 7 -45.22 22.80 58.71
CA PHE A 7 -46.05 23.12 57.57
C PHE A 7 -46.08 24.63 57.29
N LEU A 8 -46.28 25.45 58.34
CA LEU A 8 -46.24 26.90 58.23
C LEU A 8 -44.87 27.42 57.77
N PHE A 9 -43.77 26.83 58.25
CA PHE A 9 -42.42 27.18 57.81
C PHE A 9 -42.18 26.84 56.33
N ARG A 10 -42.70 25.70 55.85
CA ARG A 10 -42.62 25.31 54.44
C ARG A 10 -43.46 26.22 53.54
N ILE A 11 -44.65 26.61 53.99
CA ILE A 11 -45.49 27.57 53.26
C ILE A 11 -44.81 28.94 53.23
N GLN A 12 -44.24 29.41 54.34
CA GLN A 12 -43.55 30.70 54.38
C GLN A 12 -42.37 30.71 53.40
N LYS A 13 -41.55 29.65 53.39
CA LYS A 13 -40.42 29.51 52.47
C LYS A 13 -40.85 29.43 51.01
N ALA A 14 -41.95 28.73 50.71
CA ALA A 14 -42.51 28.68 49.36
C ALA A 14 -43.08 30.04 48.93
N THR A 15 -43.72 30.76 49.84
CA THR A 15 -44.27 32.11 49.58
C THR A 15 -43.15 33.14 49.37
N GLU A 16 -42.05 33.05 50.13
CA GLU A 16 -40.87 33.89 49.90
C GLU A 16 -40.19 33.59 48.56
N SER A 17 -40.12 32.31 48.15
CA SER A 17 -39.63 31.90 46.83
C SER A 17 -40.49 32.38 45.66
N LEU A 18 -41.81 32.55 45.88
CA LEU A 18 -42.73 33.13 44.89
C LEU A 18 -42.59 34.65 44.79
N LYS A 19 -42.17 35.34 45.86
CA LYS A 19 -41.93 36.79 45.85
C LYS A 19 -40.66 37.18 45.11
N THR A 20 -39.67 36.30 45.02
CA THR A 20 -38.46 36.48 44.21
C THR A 20 -38.58 35.91 42.80
N PHE A 21 -39.74 35.35 42.44
CA PHE A 21 -39.99 34.87 41.08
C PHE A 21 -40.21 36.08 40.17
N GLN A 22 -39.13 36.55 39.55
CA GLN A 22 -39.20 37.45 38.41
C GLN A 22 -39.33 36.60 37.15
N PRO A 23 -40.45 36.65 36.42
CA PRO A 23 -40.51 36.07 35.09
C PRO A 23 -39.44 36.77 34.24
N ALA A 24 -38.61 36.01 33.53
CA ALA A 24 -37.64 36.55 32.57
C ALA A 24 -38.34 37.04 31.27
N ALA A 25 -39.49 37.68 31.41
CA ALA A 25 -40.28 38.20 30.31
C ALA A 25 -40.66 39.65 30.60
N THR A 26 -40.17 40.55 29.76
CA THR A 26 -40.63 41.93 29.71
C THR A 26 -42.12 41.97 29.31
N PRO A 27 -42.91 42.95 29.79
CA PRO A 27 -44.35 43.00 29.61
C PRO A 27 -44.82 43.23 28.15
N SER A 28 -43.92 43.25 27.16
CA SER A 28 -44.25 43.39 25.74
C SER A 28 -44.30 42.07 24.95
N PHE A 29 -43.89 40.93 25.51
CA PHE A 29 -43.86 39.63 24.79
C PHE A 29 -43.07 39.66 23.45
N GLU A 30 -42.17 40.62 23.25
CA GLU A 30 -41.45 40.77 21.97
C GLU A 30 -40.18 39.92 21.86
N GLU A 31 -39.60 39.47 22.98
CA GLU A 31 -38.42 38.58 22.98
C GLU A 31 -38.54 37.48 24.05
N PHE A 32 -38.70 36.23 23.60
CA PHE A 32 -38.45 35.05 24.42
C PHE A 32 -36.98 34.69 24.28
N VAL A 33 -36.17 35.04 25.29
CA VAL A 33 -34.80 34.53 25.39
C VAL A 33 -34.81 33.31 26.31
N LEU A 34 -34.78 32.13 25.72
CA LEU A 34 -34.58 30.88 26.44
C LEU A 34 -33.08 30.75 26.76
N ASP A 35 -32.72 30.92 28.03
CA ASP A 35 -31.36 30.69 28.52
C ASP A 35 -31.10 29.18 28.62
N THR A 36 -30.45 28.63 27.59
CA THR A 36 -30.07 27.21 27.51
C THR A 36 -28.67 26.93 28.05
N SER A 37 -28.02 27.90 28.70
CA SER A 37 -26.62 27.76 29.12
C SER A 37 -26.42 26.63 30.14
N LYS A 38 -27.41 26.38 30.99
CA LYS A 38 -27.36 25.28 31.98
C LYS A 38 -27.57 23.93 31.34
N GLU A 39 -28.51 23.82 30.41
CA GLU A 39 -28.73 22.61 29.62
C GLU A 39 -27.49 22.29 28.76
N GLU A 40 -26.83 23.32 28.21
CA GLU A 40 -25.58 23.15 27.45
C GLU A 40 -24.43 22.67 28.33
N VAL A 41 -24.28 23.18 29.56
CA VAL A 41 -23.30 22.67 30.53
C VAL A 41 -23.61 21.23 30.92
N LEU A 42 -24.88 20.90 31.20
CA LEU A 42 -25.30 19.54 31.53
C LEU A 42 -25.07 18.56 30.36
N LEU A 43 -25.33 19.00 29.12
CA LEU A 43 -25.04 18.22 27.92
C LEU A 43 -23.53 18.03 27.69
N LYS A 44 -22.70 19.02 28.03
CA LYS A 44 -21.23 18.91 27.98
C LYS A 44 -20.66 18.04 29.10
N GLU A 45 -21.32 17.98 30.25
CA GLU A 45 -20.95 17.10 31.38
C GLU A 45 -21.40 15.63 31.18
N LEU A 46 -22.28 15.35 30.21
CA LEU A 46 -22.59 13.98 29.78
C LEU A 46 -21.35 13.36 29.10
N SER A 47 -20.54 12.70 29.91
CA SER A 47 -19.47 11.83 29.41
C SER A 47 -20.05 10.47 29.01
N PHE A 48 -20.12 10.20 27.71
CA PHE A 48 -20.38 8.86 27.17
C PHE A 48 -19.12 8.00 27.28
N SER A 49 -18.57 7.86 28.50
CA SER A 49 -17.30 7.18 28.83
C SER A 49 -17.27 5.66 28.53
N GLY A 50 -18.27 5.17 27.81
CA GLY A 50 -18.36 3.78 27.33
C GLY A 50 -18.17 3.63 25.82
N VAL A 51 -18.03 4.70 25.04
CA VAL A 51 -17.83 4.60 23.58
C VAL A 51 -16.33 4.59 23.29
N PRO A 52 -15.76 3.51 22.71
CA PRO A 52 -14.37 3.51 22.31
C PRO A 52 -14.12 4.55 21.22
N ASP A 53 -12.91 5.10 21.18
CA ASP A 53 -12.51 5.93 20.05
C ASP A 53 -12.64 5.16 18.72
N PRO A 54 -12.99 5.86 17.63
CA PRO A 54 -13.09 5.24 16.32
C PRO A 54 -11.71 4.67 15.92
N PRO A 55 -11.63 3.37 15.59
CA PRO A 55 -10.37 2.73 15.22
C PRO A 55 -9.87 3.34 13.90
N VAL A 56 -8.55 3.56 13.77
CA VAL A 56 -7.97 4.15 12.56
C VAL A 56 -7.26 3.07 11.76
N ILE A 57 -7.72 2.78 10.55
CA ILE A 57 -7.13 1.77 9.67
C ILE A 57 -5.69 2.20 9.31
N ASP A 58 -4.74 1.28 9.50
CA ASP A 58 -3.33 1.47 9.19
C ASP A 58 -3.01 0.88 7.82
N LEU A 59 -2.98 1.75 6.81
CA LEU A 59 -2.73 1.38 5.41
C LEU A 59 -1.37 0.71 5.21
N SER A 60 -0.36 1.09 6.00
CA SER A 60 0.99 0.56 5.86
C SER A 60 1.07 -0.93 6.24
N CYS A 61 0.13 -1.39 7.07
CA CYS A 61 0.00 -2.76 7.54
C CYS A 61 -1.07 -3.56 6.80
N CYS A 62 -1.98 -2.90 6.08
CA CYS A 62 -3.02 -3.58 5.30
C CYS A 62 -2.44 -4.28 4.06
N ARG A 63 -2.92 -5.49 3.77
CA ARG A 63 -2.55 -6.28 2.59
C ARG A 63 -3.81 -6.82 1.95
N VAL A 64 -4.09 -6.42 0.73
CA VAL A 64 -5.30 -6.87 0.05
C VAL A 64 -4.78 -7.31 -1.32
N TYR A 65 -4.75 -8.63 -1.55
CA TYR A 65 -4.36 -9.22 -2.84
C TYR A 65 -5.33 -10.30 -3.32
N ASN A 66 -5.65 -11.27 -2.45
CA ASN A 66 -6.69 -12.29 -2.67
C ASN A 66 -7.59 -12.32 -1.44
N GLU A 67 -6.96 -12.36 -0.27
CA GLU A 67 -7.58 -12.07 1.01
C GLU A 67 -7.20 -10.64 1.42
N GLY A 68 -8.10 -9.98 2.15
CA GLY A 68 -7.88 -8.65 2.71
C GLY A 68 -7.47 -8.73 4.17
N LEU A 69 -6.17 -8.69 4.45
CA LEU A 69 -5.67 -8.37 5.78
C LEU A 69 -5.88 -6.88 6.03
N ILE A 70 -6.82 -6.57 6.92
CA ILE A 70 -7.10 -5.22 7.36
C ILE A 70 -6.53 -5.07 8.77
N HIS A 71 -5.69 -4.05 8.97
CA HIS A 71 -5.11 -3.71 10.26
C HIS A 71 -5.54 -2.30 10.65
N TRP A 72 -5.85 -2.07 11.93
CA TRP A 72 -6.20 -0.77 12.49
C TRP A 72 -5.45 -0.52 13.79
N ARG A 73 -5.30 0.74 14.16
CA ARG A 73 -4.72 1.13 15.45
C ARG A 73 -5.81 1.18 16.49
N LEU A 74 -5.54 0.55 17.63
CA LEU A 74 -6.38 0.63 18.82
C LEU A 74 -5.99 1.87 19.62
N SER A 75 -6.98 2.52 20.26
CA SER A 75 -6.72 3.57 21.24
C SER A 75 -6.08 2.99 22.50
N GLU A 76 -5.31 3.80 23.23
CA GLU A 76 -4.71 3.39 24.52
C GLU A 76 -5.79 3.00 25.55
N ASP A 77 -7.01 3.52 25.39
CA ASP A 77 -8.17 3.22 26.23
C ASP A 77 -8.94 1.95 25.79
N SER A 78 -8.40 1.16 24.85
CA SER A 78 -9.02 -0.09 24.38
C SER A 78 -8.97 -1.18 25.45
N LEU A 79 -10.09 -1.88 25.65
CA LEU A 79 -10.20 -2.99 26.60
C LEU A 79 -10.16 -4.34 25.87
N PRO A 80 -9.64 -5.43 26.47
CA PRO A 80 -9.62 -6.76 25.86
C PRO A 80 -11.00 -7.34 25.53
N THR A 81 -12.05 -6.83 26.18
CA THR A 81 -13.45 -7.20 25.94
C THR A 81 -14.08 -6.45 24.77
N ASP A 82 -13.43 -5.37 24.29
CA ASP A 82 -13.89 -4.64 23.13
C ASP A 82 -13.74 -5.52 21.90
N HIS A 83 -14.73 -5.47 21.01
CA HIS A 83 -14.67 -6.18 19.74
C HIS A 83 -14.86 -5.20 18.59
N HIS A 84 -14.27 -5.54 17.45
CA HIS A 84 -14.32 -4.74 16.25
C HIS A 84 -15.08 -5.51 15.16
N ILE A 85 -15.73 -4.76 14.30
CA ILE A 85 -16.41 -5.29 13.13
C ILE A 85 -15.87 -4.53 11.92
N VAL A 86 -15.35 -5.28 10.95
CA VAL A 86 -14.94 -4.74 9.66
C VAL A 86 -16.12 -4.85 8.72
N GLU A 87 -16.56 -3.72 8.19
CA GLU A 87 -17.57 -3.67 7.16
C GLU A 87 -16.93 -3.40 5.80
N PHE A 88 -17.39 -4.10 4.78
CA PHE A 88 -16.87 -4.00 3.42
C PHE A 88 -17.99 -3.94 2.40
N ARG A 89 -17.78 -3.18 1.31
CA ARG A 89 -18.75 -3.03 0.22
C ARG A 89 -18.03 -3.08 -1.11
N LYS A 90 -18.55 -3.86 -2.05
CA LYS A 90 -18.10 -3.87 -3.44
C LYS A 90 -18.48 -2.54 -4.11
N LEU A 91 -17.56 -1.96 -4.87
CA LEU A 91 -17.76 -0.75 -5.67
C LEU A 91 -17.98 -1.19 -7.12
N GLY A 92 -19.21 -1.03 -7.61
CA GLY A 92 -19.57 -1.36 -9.00
C GLY A 92 -18.88 -0.45 -10.02
N ALA A 93 -18.86 -0.90 -11.28
CA ALA A 93 -18.63 0.01 -12.42
C ALA A 93 -19.85 0.95 -12.54
N GLU A 94 -19.64 2.16 -13.06
CA GLU A 94 -20.60 3.29 -13.00
C GLU A 94 -21.98 3.07 -13.64
N ASP A 95 -22.28 1.85 -14.13
CA ASP A 95 -23.51 1.50 -14.87
C ASP A 95 -24.27 0.26 -14.31
N GLU A 96 -23.87 -0.34 -13.19
CA GLU A 96 -24.63 -1.45 -12.57
C GLU A 96 -25.66 -0.92 -11.55
N GLU A 97 -26.93 -1.23 -11.79
CA GLU A 97 -28.11 -0.81 -11.03
C GLU A 97 -27.94 -1.00 -9.51
N GLU A 98 -28.53 -0.08 -8.74
CA GLU A 98 -28.35 0.21 -7.29
C GLU A 98 -28.51 -0.95 -6.28
N GLU A 99 -28.67 -2.21 -6.70
CA GLU A 99 -28.97 -3.34 -5.81
C GLU A 99 -27.78 -3.87 -4.99
N GLU A 100 -26.52 -3.51 -5.29
CA GLU A 100 -25.32 -4.02 -4.56
C GLU A 100 -24.75 -3.04 -3.50
N SER A 101 -25.52 -2.03 -3.07
CA SER A 101 -25.05 -0.94 -2.18
C SER A 101 -25.00 -1.25 -0.67
N ARG A 102 -25.15 -2.50 -0.22
CA ARG A 102 -25.18 -2.85 1.21
C ARG A 102 -23.79 -3.24 1.73
N TRP A 103 -23.37 -2.63 2.84
CA TRP A 103 -22.16 -3.02 3.56
C TRP A 103 -22.33 -4.43 4.15
N SER A 104 -21.41 -5.34 3.80
CA SER A 104 -21.23 -6.65 4.43
C SER A 104 -20.39 -6.51 5.68
N ALA A 105 -20.63 -7.31 6.71
CA ALA A 105 -19.91 -7.25 7.98
C ALA A 105 -19.15 -8.55 8.24
N SER A 106 -17.92 -8.43 8.76
CA SER A 106 -17.12 -9.54 9.24
C SER A 106 -17.65 -10.09 10.57
N GLU A 107 -17.10 -11.22 10.99
CA GLU A 107 -17.24 -11.70 12.37
C GLU A 107 -16.62 -10.71 13.38
N ARG A 108 -16.92 -10.92 14.67
CA ARG A 108 -16.39 -10.10 15.76
C ARG A 108 -14.90 -10.37 15.94
N VAL A 109 -14.10 -9.33 15.79
CA VAL A 109 -12.63 -9.40 15.92
C VAL A 109 -12.23 -8.86 17.27
N TYR A 110 -11.53 -9.68 18.06
CA TYR A 110 -10.94 -9.29 19.34
C TYR A 110 -9.45 -9.02 19.12
N GLY A 111 -9.12 -7.83 18.63
CA GLY A 111 -7.77 -7.46 18.24
C GLY A 111 -7.71 -6.27 17.28
N CYS A 112 -6.54 -6.01 16.72
CA CYS A 112 -6.26 -4.88 15.83
C CYS A 112 -6.20 -5.25 14.33
N SER A 113 -6.47 -6.51 13.98
CA SER A 113 -6.47 -6.95 12.58
C SER A 113 -7.36 -8.15 12.31
N THR A 114 -7.76 -8.31 11.05
CA THR A 114 -8.50 -9.48 10.57
C THR A 114 -8.20 -9.76 9.10
N VAL A 115 -8.43 -11.01 8.66
CA VAL A 115 -8.32 -11.42 7.26
C VAL A 115 -9.71 -11.69 6.71
N LEU A 116 -10.04 -11.05 5.59
CA LEU A 116 -11.28 -11.23 4.87
C LEU A 116 -11.04 -12.11 3.64
N SER A 117 -11.60 -13.31 3.64
CA SER A 117 -11.45 -14.32 2.57
C SER A 117 -12.58 -14.30 1.53
N ASP A 118 -13.70 -13.65 1.83
CA ASP A 118 -14.93 -13.72 1.01
C ASP A 118 -14.99 -12.60 -0.05
N LEU A 119 -13.83 -12.10 -0.48
CA LEU A 119 -13.72 -11.05 -1.48
C LEU A 119 -13.76 -11.67 -2.88
N VAL A 120 -14.63 -11.15 -3.74
CA VAL A 120 -14.79 -11.63 -5.12
C VAL A 120 -13.62 -11.12 -5.97
N GLY A 121 -13.20 -11.96 -6.90
CA GLY A 121 -12.27 -11.62 -7.97
C GLY A 121 -12.63 -10.33 -8.74
N ASP A 122 -11.63 -9.64 -9.26
CA ASP A 122 -11.77 -8.50 -10.20
C ASP A 122 -12.72 -7.36 -9.76
N SER A 123 -12.80 -7.08 -8.45
CA SER A 123 -13.80 -6.14 -7.90
C SER A 123 -13.16 -5.19 -6.89
N ARG A 124 -13.52 -3.89 -6.96
CA ARG A 124 -13.05 -2.89 -6.00
C ARG A 124 -13.87 -2.98 -4.69
N TYR A 125 -13.24 -2.88 -3.53
CA TYR A 125 -13.95 -2.86 -2.24
C TYR A 125 -13.62 -1.63 -1.37
N ALA A 126 -14.64 -1.03 -0.75
CA ALA A 126 -14.48 -0.09 0.34
C ALA A 126 -14.52 -0.83 1.68
N PHE A 127 -13.68 -0.42 2.65
CA PHE A 127 -13.64 -0.98 4.01
C PHE A 127 -13.88 0.11 5.06
N ARG A 128 -14.49 -0.25 6.18
CA ARG A 128 -14.58 0.58 7.38
C ARG A 128 -14.55 -0.28 8.64
N VAL A 129 -14.02 0.24 9.73
CA VAL A 129 -13.95 -0.48 11.01
C VAL A 129 -14.71 0.30 12.07
N LYS A 130 -15.48 -0.43 12.89
CA LYS A 130 -16.14 0.09 14.08
C LYS A 130 -15.76 -0.74 15.30
N SER A 131 -15.58 -0.08 16.44
CA SER A 131 -15.33 -0.70 17.73
C SER A 131 -16.64 -0.83 18.50
N CYS A 132 -16.77 -1.84 19.34
CA CYS A 132 -17.95 -2.07 20.16
C CYS A 132 -17.56 -2.41 21.60
N ARG A 133 -18.09 -1.64 22.55
CA ARG A 133 -17.94 -1.85 23.99
C ARG A 133 -19.32 -1.94 24.63
N ASN A 134 -19.58 -3.05 25.33
CA ASN A 134 -20.82 -3.28 26.07
C ASN A 134 -22.12 -3.07 25.24
N GLY A 135 -22.07 -3.35 23.93
CA GLY A 135 -23.20 -3.18 23.02
C GLY A 135 -23.34 -1.76 22.43
N VAL A 136 -22.45 -0.83 22.78
CA VAL A 136 -22.39 0.50 22.18
C VAL A 136 -21.25 0.54 21.16
N PHE A 137 -21.57 0.96 19.94
CA PHE A 137 -20.61 1.08 18.84
C PHE A 137 -19.98 2.47 18.80
N SER A 138 -18.68 2.52 18.51
CA SER A 138 -17.99 3.75 18.15
C SER A 138 -18.54 4.29 16.82
N PRO A 139 -18.36 5.59 16.55
CA PRO A 139 -18.36 6.08 15.18
C PRO A 139 -17.41 5.24 14.32
N CYS A 140 -17.69 5.14 13.02
CA CYS A 140 -16.75 4.53 12.09
C CYS A 140 -15.44 5.33 12.05
N SER A 141 -14.34 4.69 11.68
CA SER A 141 -13.05 5.33 11.42
C SER A 141 -13.20 6.68 10.67
N PRO A 142 -12.62 7.80 11.14
CA PRO A 142 -12.87 9.13 10.60
C PRO A 142 -12.49 9.28 9.13
N GLU A 143 -13.33 10.00 8.39
CA GLU A 143 -13.24 10.29 6.95
C GLU A 143 -12.68 11.71 6.79
N THR A 144 -11.45 11.88 6.30
CA THR A 144 -10.87 13.22 6.08
C THR A 144 -11.11 13.70 4.64
N HIS A 145 -11.82 14.83 4.49
CA HIS A 145 -12.07 15.65 3.28
C HIS A 145 -10.80 15.93 2.46
N ASP A 146 -10.82 16.06 1.12
CA ASP A 146 -11.68 16.95 0.30
C ASP A 146 -12.79 16.27 -0.53
N ASP A 147 -13.98 16.86 -0.43
CA ASP A 147 -15.15 16.86 -1.32
C ASP A 147 -15.49 15.60 -2.17
N LEU A 148 -16.59 14.96 -1.75
CA LEU A 148 -17.29 13.78 -2.31
C LEU A 148 -16.84 12.42 -1.77
N LEU A 149 -17.40 12.14 -0.58
CA LEU A 149 -17.89 10.86 -0.02
C LEU A 149 -17.08 9.56 -0.24
N TYR A 150 -16.95 8.81 0.86
CA TYR A 150 -16.35 7.49 1.03
C TYR A 150 -14.84 7.51 1.28
N THR A 151 -14.40 6.92 2.41
CA THR A 151 -13.04 6.37 2.51
C THR A 151 -12.93 5.25 1.49
N VAL A 152 -12.63 5.61 0.24
CA VAL A 152 -12.46 4.68 -0.87
C VAL A 152 -11.14 3.96 -0.64
N PHE A 153 -11.24 2.76 -0.07
CA PHE A 153 -10.19 1.77 -0.22
C PHE A 153 -10.17 1.34 -1.69
N TYR A 154 -9.02 1.48 -2.34
CA TYR A 154 -8.77 0.80 -3.60
C TYR A 154 -8.23 -0.57 -3.25
N THR A 155 -9.09 -1.57 -3.28
CA THR A 155 -8.68 -2.95 -3.06
C THR A 155 -9.03 -3.80 -4.26
N ILE A 156 -7.94 -4.21 -4.91
CA ILE A 156 -7.68 -5.37 -5.76
C ILE A 156 -8.50 -5.56 -7.03
N LEU A 157 -7.80 -5.42 -8.15
CA LEU A 157 -8.02 -6.22 -9.35
C LEU A 157 -7.68 -7.68 -9.01
N CYS A 158 -8.65 -8.37 -8.43
CA CYS A 158 -8.56 -9.72 -7.87
C CYS A 158 -8.58 -10.77 -9.00
N THR A 159 -7.73 -10.55 -9.99
CA THR A 159 -7.50 -11.38 -11.18
C THR A 159 -6.19 -12.15 -11.13
N PHE A 160 -5.31 -11.84 -10.16
CA PHE A 160 -3.94 -12.34 -10.11
C PHE A 160 -3.76 -13.37 -9.01
N THR A 161 -3.17 -14.50 -9.35
CA THR A 161 -2.71 -15.48 -8.36
C THR A 161 -1.50 -14.91 -7.64
N LEU A 162 -1.53 -14.91 -6.29
CA LEU A 162 -0.34 -14.56 -5.51
C LEU A 162 0.79 -15.52 -5.84
N PHE A 163 1.90 -14.96 -6.34
CA PHE A 163 3.04 -15.71 -6.78
C PHE A 163 4.14 -15.67 -5.72
N GLY A 164 4.22 -16.73 -4.92
CA GLY A 164 5.28 -16.92 -3.95
C GLY A 164 6.53 -17.49 -4.60
N PHE A 165 7.65 -16.77 -4.48
CA PHE A 165 8.97 -17.24 -4.88
C PHE A 165 10.03 -16.75 -3.88
N LEU A 166 11.20 -17.36 -3.91
CA LEU A 166 12.38 -16.90 -3.18
C LEU A 166 13.50 -16.56 -4.16
N PHE A 167 14.51 -15.82 -3.72
CA PHE A 167 15.68 -15.55 -4.54
C PHE A 167 16.47 -16.83 -4.83
N ASN A 168 16.81 -17.04 -6.10
CA ASN A 168 17.48 -18.24 -6.58
C ASN A 168 19.00 -18.18 -6.32
N GLU A 169 19.47 -18.90 -5.31
CA GLU A 169 20.90 -19.08 -4.99
C GLU A 169 21.74 -19.65 -6.15
N LYS A 170 21.11 -20.35 -7.09
CA LYS A 170 21.80 -21.10 -8.16
C LYS A 170 21.73 -20.42 -9.53
N CYS A 171 21.24 -19.19 -9.61
CA CYS A 171 21.11 -18.50 -10.90
C CYS A 171 22.42 -17.93 -11.45
N GLY A 172 23.55 -18.11 -10.77
CA GLY A 172 24.87 -17.74 -11.29
C GLY A 172 25.31 -16.30 -10.97
N PHE A 173 24.69 -15.65 -9.99
CA PHE A 173 25.16 -14.34 -9.50
C PHE A 173 26.48 -14.45 -8.73
N SER A 174 27.17 -13.32 -8.56
CA SER A 174 28.38 -13.27 -7.72
C SER A 174 28.01 -13.25 -6.24
N ALA A 175 28.24 -14.36 -5.52
CA ALA A 175 28.01 -14.46 -4.07
C ALA A 175 28.90 -13.52 -3.23
N GLU A 176 29.93 -12.94 -3.84
CA GLU A 176 30.76 -11.91 -3.20
C GLU A 176 30.09 -10.53 -3.22
N ARG A 177 29.29 -10.24 -4.26
CA ARG A 177 28.65 -8.94 -4.47
C ARG A 177 27.18 -8.93 -4.10
N LEU A 178 26.47 -10.04 -4.27
CA LEU A 178 25.10 -10.19 -3.79
C LEU A 178 25.05 -11.17 -2.63
N GLN A 179 24.51 -10.73 -1.49
CA GLN A 179 24.31 -11.52 -0.29
C GLN A 179 22.83 -11.79 -0.07
N LEU A 180 22.47 -13.05 0.08
CA LEU A 180 21.11 -13.48 0.37
C LEU A 180 20.88 -13.66 1.86
N SER A 181 19.67 -13.36 2.32
CA SER A 181 19.23 -13.73 3.66
C SER A 181 19.16 -15.25 3.80
N LYS A 182 19.19 -15.74 5.05
CA LYS A 182 19.01 -17.18 5.33
C LYS A 182 17.69 -17.75 4.82
N ARG A 183 16.65 -16.89 4.72
CA ARG A 183 15.33 -17.27 4.21
C ARG A 183 15.21 -17.09 2.70
N ARG A 184 16.19 -16.45 2.05
CA ARG A 184 16.21 -16.09 0.63
C ARG A 184 15.05 -15.18 0.21
N ASP A 185 14.52 -14.44 1.17
CA ASP A 185 13.48 -13.41 1.01
C ASP A 185 14.07 -12.00 0.84
N SER A 186 15.37 -11.82 1.06
CA SER A 186 16.06 -10.56 0.77
C SER A 186 17.41 -10.77 0.12
N VAL A 187 17.80 -9.80 -0.70
CA VAL A 187 19.10 -9.70 -1.36
C VAL A 187 19.70 -8.33 -1.11
N GLU A 188 20.98 -8.29 -0.75
CA GLU A 188 21.76 -7.06 -0.55
C GLU A 188 22.95 -7.05 -1.49
N SER A 189 23.18 -5.92 -2.14
CA SER A 189 24.36 -5.66 -2.97
C SER A 189 25.43 -4.97 -2.13
N VAL A 190 26.58 -5.62 -2.04
CA VAL A 190 27.75 -5.21 -1.27
C VAL A 190 28.96 -5.11 -2.18
N ALA A 191 29.94 -4.28 -1.80
CA ALA A 191 31.15 -4.10 -2.60
C ALA A 191 31.95 -5.41 -2.76
N GLY A 192 31.95 -6.26 -1.73
CA GLY A 192 32.79 -7.46 -1.70
C GLY A 192 34.24 -7.15 -1.29
N MET A 193 34.89 -8.10 -0.63
CA MET A 193 36.25 -7.90 -0.08
C MET A 193 37.30 -7.72 -1.19
N SER A 194 37.20 -8.48 -2.27
CA SER A 194 38.15 -8.41 -3.40
C SER A 194 38.11 -7.04 -4.07
N PHE A 195 36.93 -6.43 -4.21
CA PHE A 195 36.81 -5.07 -4.71
C PHE A 195 37.44 -4.05 -3.76
N LEU A 196 37.17 -4.15 -2.45
CA LEU A 196 37.73 -3.24 -1.46
C LEU A 196 39.26 -3.33 -1.38
N LEU A 197 39.81 -4.55 -1.43
CA LEU A 197 41.26 -4.78 -1.47
C LEU A 197 41.90 -4.29 -2.78
N ALA A 198 41.20 -4.38 -3.90
CA ALA A 198 41.67 -3.82 -5.18
C ALA A 198 41.66 -2.29 -5.17
N ALA A 199 40.61 -1.69 -4.61
CA ALA A 199 40.46 -0.23 -4.49
C ALA A 199 41.49 0.40 -3.54
N GLU A 200 41.96 -0.34 -2.52
CA GLU A 200 43.03 0.11 -1.62
C GLU A 200 44.34 0.44 -2.36
N ARG A 201 44.65 -0.30 -3.44
CA ARG A 201 45.94 -0.21 -4.14
C ARG A 201 45.97 0.81 -5.28
N VAL A 202 44.81 1.22 -5.81
CA VAL A 202 44.72 1.97 -7.07
C VAL A 202 43.64 3.06 -6.97
N GLN A 203 44.03 4.34 -7.11
CA GLN A 203 43.11 5.50 -7.16
C GLN A 203 42.42 5.68 -8.53
N THR A 204 42.21 4.61 -9.29
CA THR A 204 41.56 4.65 -10.61
C THR A 204 40.11 4.24 -10.46
N GLY A 205 39.20 4.94 -11.16
CA GLY A 205 37.77 4.64 -11.12
C GLY A 205 37.51 3.16 -11.42
N SER A 206 36.82 2.48 -10.50
CA SER A 206 36.41 1.09 -10.70
C SER A 206 35.04 1.05 -11.37
N TYR A 207 34.91 0.19 -12.38
CA TYR A 207 33.64 -0.03 -13.05
C TYR A 207 32.77 -0.90 -12.15
N ILE A 208 31.65 -0.34 -11.68
CA ILE A 208 30.60 -1.11 -11.03
C ILE A 208 29.68 -1.69 -12.11
N CYS A 209 29.48 -3.01 -12.08
CA CYS A 209 28.62 -3.73 -13.01
C CYS A 209 27.26 -4.02 -12.34
N LEU A 210 26.23 -4.16 -13.16
CA LEU A 210 24.89 -4.50 -12.70
C LEU A 210 24.80 -6.02 -12.47
N ASP A 211 24.59 -6.44 -11.22
CA ASP A 211 24.45 -7.85 -10.86
C ASP A 211 22.97 -8.25 -10.84
N TYR A 212 22.64 -9.33 -11.56
CA TYR A 212 21.27 -9.81 -11.66
C TYR A 212 21.01 -11.01 -10.75
N ILE A 213 19.81 -11.04 -10.18
CA ILE A 213 19.24 -12.17 -9.45
C ILE A 213 17.78 -12.36 -9.84
N ILE A 214 17.30 -13.60 -9.80
CA ILE A 214 15.95 -13.98 -10.21
C ILE A 214 15.23 -14.76 -9.12
N GLY A 215 13.91 -14.90 -9.28
CA GLY A 215 13.14 -15.88 -8.51
C GLY A 215 13.51 -17.33 -8.82
N ASP A 216 13.32 -18.21 -7.85
CA ASP A 216 13.55 -19.66 -7.96
C ASP A 216 12.45 -20.40 -8.73
N THR A 217 11.31 -19.74 -8.93
CA THR A 217 10.13 -20.30 -9.60
C THR A 217 9.83 -19.51 -10.87
N GLY A 218 9.58 -20.23 -11.96
CA GLY A 218 9.22 -19.65 -13.26
C GLY A 218 7.72 -19.67 -13.51
N ILE A 219 7.25 -18.75 -14.36
CA ILE A 219 5.86 -18.54 -14.75
C ILE A 219 5.71 -18.89 -16.24
N SER A 220 4.74 -19.73 -16.57
CA SER A 220 4.49 -20.21 -17.95
C SER A 220 3.06 -20.07 -18.43
N HIS A 221 2.13 -19.62 -17.59
CA HIS A 221 0.71 -19.41 -17.91
C HIS A 221 0.03 -18.63 -16.80
N GLY A 222 -1.14 -18.07 -17.10
CA GLY A 222 -1.99 -17.42 -16.12
C GLY A 222 -1.54 -16.03 -15.72
N ARG A 223 -2.16 -15.54 -14.65
CA ARG A 223 -2.04 -14.18 -14.14
C ARG A 223 -1.45 -14.23 -12.74
N HIS A 224 -0.31 -13.57 -12.54
CA HIS A 224 0.50 -13.68 -11.33
C HIS A 224 0.82 -12.30 -10.77
N TYR A 225 0.82 -12.17 -9.45
CA TYR A 225 1.18 -10.94 -8.76
C TYR A 225 2.15 -11.21 -7.62
N TRP A 226 3.15 -10.34 -7.47
CA TRP A 226 4.02 -10.30 -6.30
C TRP A 226 4.36 -8.87 -5.90
N ALA A 227 4.80 -8.69 -4.66
CA ALA A 227 5.22 -7.40 -4.14
C ALA A 227 6.57 -7.49 -3.43
N PHE A 228 7.29 -6.37 -3.39
CA PHE A 228 8.59 -6.25 -2.73
C PHE A 228 8.85 -4.80 -2.31
N ARG A 229 9.88 -4.63 -1.49
CA ARG A 229 10.41 -3.34 -1.05
C ARG A 229 11.84 -3.18 -1.55
N VAL A 230 12.20 -1.96 -1.90
CA VAL A 230 13.57 -1.55 -2.21
C VAL A 230 14.03 -0.59 -1.14
N GLU A 231 15.22 -0.81 -0.59
CA GLU A 231 15.78 0.09 0.42
C GLU A 231 15.94 1.50 -0.16
N PRO A 232 15.46 2.57 0.52
CA PRO A 232 15.47 3.94 -0.02
C PRO A 232 16.86 4.47 -0.39
N ASN A 233 17.89 3.97 0.29
CA ASN A 233 19.29 4.35 0.08
C ASN A 233 19.97 3.52 -1.01
N SER A 234 19.24 2.66 -1.72
CA SER A 234 19.79 1.87 -2.82
C SER A 234 20.26 2.79 -3.95
N TYR A 235 21.47 2.55 -4.44
CA TYR A 235 22.10 3.33 -5.50
C TYR A 235 21.30 3.22 -6.80
N MET A 236 21.16 2.00 -7.33
CA MET A 236 20.25 1.71 -8.43
C MET A 236 19.81 0.25 -8.39
N VAL A 237 18.51 0.03 -8.53
CA VAL A 237 17.88 -1.29 -8.63
C VAL A 237 16.99 -1.32 -9.86
N LYS A 238 17.12 -2.33 -10.71
CA LYS A 238 16.18 -2.64 -11.78
C LYS A 238 15.29 -3.79 -11.36
N VAL A 239 13.99 -3.69 -11.60
CA VAL A 239 13.02 -4.69 -11.16
C VAL A 239 11.97 -4.95 -12.24
N GLY A 240 11.51 -6.18 -12.35
CA GLY A 240 10.43 -6.55 -13.26
C GLY A 240 10.47 -8.03 -13.63
N VAL A 241 10.30 -8.32 -14.91
CA VAL A 241 10.26 -9.70 -15.43
C VAL A 241 11.20 -9.90 -16.61
N ALA A 242 11.72 -11.11 -16.75
CA ALA A 242 12.53 -11.52 -17.89
C ALA A 242 12.27 -12.99 -18.26
N SER A 243 12.32 -13.29 -19.56
CA SER A 243 12.30 -14.66 -20.05
C SER A 243 13.63 -15.37 -19.77
N ASP A 244 13.58 -16.70 -19.66
CA ASP A 244 14.72 -17.60 -19.64
C ASP A 244 15.76 -17.33 -20.76
N SER A 245 15.30 -17.06 -21.99
CA SER A 245 16.17 -16.72 -23.12
C SER A 245 17.01 -15.47 -22.84
N LYS A 246 16.39 -14.43 -22.25
CA LYS A 246 17.07 -13.18 -21.91
C LYS A 246 17.99 -13.32 -20.69
N LEU A 247 17.56 -14.11 -19.71
CA LEU A 247 18.37 -14.40 -18.52
C LEU A 247 19.66 -15.13 -18.89
N THR A 248 19.58 -16.08 -19.82
CA THR A 248 20.76 -16.78 -20.35
C THR A 248 21.75 -15.78 -20.93
N GLU A 249 21.29 -14.79 -21.71
CA GLU A 249 22.13 -13.73 -22.24
C GLU A 249 22.77 -12.89 -21.11
N TRP A 250 22.03 -12.48 -20.10
CA TRP A 250 22.56 -11.65 -18.99
C TRP A 250 23.61 -12.36 -18.16
N PHE A 251 23.44 -13.67 -17.89
CA PHE A 251 24.40 -14.44 -17.10
C PHE A 251 25.64 -14.88 -17.91
N HIS A 252 25.49 -15.12 -19.22
CA HIS A 252 26.61 -15.55 -20.09
C HIS A 252 27.38 -14.38 -20.70
N ASN A 253 26.74 -13.22 -20.84
CA ASN A 253 27.32 -12.02 -21.40
C ASN A 253 26.86 -10.81 -20.56
N PRO A 254 27.50 -10.56 -19.40
CA PRO A 254 27.23 -9.37 -18.61
C PRO A 254 27.65 -8.16 -19.47
N ARG A 255 26.69 -7.61 -20.23
CA ARG A 255 26.94 -6.43 -21.05
C ARG A 255 27.41 -5.32 -20.13
N ASP A 256 28.66 -4.90 -20.27
CA ASP A 256 29.17 -3.65 -19.72
C ASP A 256 28.43 -2.51 -20.42
N THR A 257 27.27 -2.11 -19.89
CA THR A 257 26.54 -0.92 -20.36
C THR A 257 27.32 0.39 -20.13
N SER A 258 28.52 0.31 -19.55
CA SER A 258 29.44 1.40 -19.25
C SER A 258 30.83 1.23 -19.88
N SER A 259 31.03 0.31 -20.85
CA SER A 259 32.33 0.21 -21.51
C SER A 259 32.58 1.47 -22.37
N PRO A 260 33.60 2.29 -22.06
CA PRO A 260 33.87 3.52 -22.82
C PRO A 260 34.63 3.24 -24.13
N ARG A 261 34.66 1.99 -24.62
CA ARG A 261 35.38 1.61 -25.84
C ARG A 261 34.56 1.84 -27.12
N TYR A 262 33.68 2.82 -27.12
CA TYR A 262 33.11 3.39 -28.34
C TYR A 262 33.91 4.65 -28.70
N ASP A 263 35.15 4.44 -29.14
CA ASP A 263 35.93 5.42 -29.90
C ASP A 263 37.10 4.68 -30.58
N HIS A 264 36.77 3.91 -31.60
CA HIS A 264 37.67 3.78 -32.73
C HIS A 264 36.89 4.19 -33.98
N ASP A 265 37.01 5.49 -34.25
CA ASP A 265 37.01 6.12 -35.56
C ASP A 265 36.81 5.13 -36.71
N SER A 266 35.55 4.90 -37.04
CA SER A 266 35.11 4.39 -38.33
C SER A 266 34.13 5.42 -38.83
N GLY A 267 34.66 6.48 -39.43
CA GLY A 267 33.87 7.38 -40.26
C GLY A 267 33.06 6.57 -41.27
N HIS A 268 31.80 6.39 -40.96
CA HIS A 268 30.77 6.05 -41.92
C HIS A 268 29.56 6.89 -41.56
N ASP A 269 29.21 7.80 -42.46
CA ASP A 269 27.83 8.19 -42.59
C ASP A 269 27.04 6.89 -42.79
N SER A 270 26.12 6.61 -41.89
CA SER A 270 25.13 5.58 -42.06
C SER A 270 23.93 6.09 -41.31
N GLY A 271 22.97 6.55 -42.12
CA GLY A 271 21.74 7.17 -41.68
C GLY A 271 20.99 6.29 -40.69
N SER A 272 20.29 6.97 -39.77
CA SER A 272 19.15 6.49 -39.00
C SER A 272 19.11 4.97 -38.85
N GLU A 273 19.77 4.45 -37.83
CA GLU A 273 19.33 3.20 -37.22
C GLU A 273 18.00 3.46 -36.52
N ASP A 274 16.95 3.60 -37.34
CA ASP A 274 15.60 3.23 -37.01
C ASP A 274 15.64 1.73 -36.69
N ALA A 275 16.15 1.40 -35.50
CA ALA A 275 15.88 0.13 -34.87
C ALA A 275 14.36 0.12 -34.66
N CYS A 276 13.67 -0.53 -35.60
CA CYS A 276 12.25 -0.84 -35.55
C CYS A 276 11.97 -1.61 -34.24
N PHE A 277 11.71 -0.85 -33.16
CA PHE A 277 11.37 -1.35 -31.82
C PHE A 277 9.86 -1.67 -31.76
N GLU A 278 9.40 -2.47 -32.72
CA GLU A 278 7.97 -2.77 -32.93
C GLU A 278 7.57 -4.19 -32.48
N VAL A 279 8.50 -4.95 -31.88
CA VAL A 279 8.22 -6.28 -31.29
C VAL A 279 8.33 -6.21 -29.77
N SER A 280 7.33 -6.72 -29.06
CA SER A 280 7.35 -6.89 -27.61
C SER A 280 8.67 -7.51 -27.14
N GLN A 281 9.37 -6.85 -26.21
CA GLN A 281 10.64 -7.37 -25.71
C GLN A 281 10.40 -8.57 -24.80
N PRO A 282 11.32 -9.55 -24.72
CA PRO A 282 11.16 -10.74 -23.89
C PRO A 282 11.55 -10.48 -22.41
N PHE A 283 11.46 -9.21 -21.99
CA PHE A 283 11.66 -8.72 -20.63
C PHE A 283 11.02 -7.33 -20.49
N THR A 284 10.72 -6.90 -19.27
CA THR A 284 10.33 -5.52 -18.93
C THR A 284 10.85 -5.21 -17.54
N LEU A 285 11.64 -4.14 -17.42
CA LEU A 285 12.21 -3.69 -16.16
C LEU A 285 11.94 -2.20 -15.97
N VAL A 286 11.61 -1.79 -14.74
CA VAL A 286 11.67 -0.38 -14.31
C VAL A 286 12.94 -0.15 -13.48
N THR A 287 13.41 1.09 -13.44
CA THR A 287 14.61 1.45 -12.67
C THR A 287 14.21 2.24 -11.44
N ILE A 288 14.83 1.95 -10.31
CA ILE A 288 14.64 2.61 -9.02
C ILE A 288 15.99 3.10 -8.55
N GLY A 289 16.05 4.31 -8.02
CA GLY A 289 17.27 4.88 -7.46
C GLY A 289 17.02 6.27 -6.93
N MET A 290 17.79 6.68 -5.91
CA MET A 290 17.66 8.00 -5.29
C MET A 290 16.23 8.34 -4.83
N GLY A 291 15.48 7.35 -4.31
CA GLY A 291 14.09 7.52 -3.88
C GLY A 291 13.10 7.82 -5.02
N ARG A 292 13.45 7.50 -6.27
CA ARG A 292 12.61 7.69 -7.45
C ARG A 292 12.43 6.39 -8.22
N LEU A 293 11.27 6.25 -8.88
CA LEU A 293 10.99 5.21 -9.86
C LEU A 293 10.98 5.82 -11.26
N PHE A 294 11.69 5.19 -12.19
CA PHE A 294 11.87 5.64 -13.56
C PHE A 294 11.20 4.69 -14.53
N ILE A 295 10.22 5.20 -15.26
CA ILE A 295 9.51 4.47 -16.30
C ILE A 295 10.35 4.47 -17.61
N PRO A 296 10.59 3.30 -18.22
CA PRO A 296 11.27 3.18 -19.51
C PRO A 296 10.60 4.03 -20.59
N LYS A 297 11.38 4.62 -21.50
CA LYS A 297 10.82 5.34 -22.65
C LYS A 297 10.08 4.35 -23.56
N ALA A 298 8.88 4.72 -24.02
CA ALA A 298 8.24 4.05 -25.15
C ALA A 298 9.04 4.33 -26.43
N SER A 299 9.07 3.38 -27.36
CA SER A 299 9.72 3.54 -28.67
C SER A 299 9.08 4.68 -29.48
N VAL A 300 9.85 5.20 -30.43
CA VAL A 300 9.69 6.48 -31.15
C VAL A 300 8.27 6.69 -31.70
N GLY A 301 7.62 7.78 -31.27
CA GLY A 301 6.28 8.20 -31.71
C GLY A 301 5.53 9.05 -30.69
N ALA A 302 5.82 8.88 -29.40
CA ALA A 302 5.31 9.77 -28.36
C ALA A 302 6.10 11.10 -28.38
N ALA A 303 5.42 12.19 -28.70
CA ALA A 303 5.99 13.54 -28.77
C ALA A 303 6.86 13.87 -27.54
N SER A 304 7.91 14.65 -27.79
CA SER A 304 8.98 15.05 -26.87
C SER A 304 8.55 15.95 -25.69
N GLY A 305 7.37 15.75 -25.13
CA GLY A 305 6.74 16.69 -24.22
C GLY A 305 6.19 16.05 -22.96
N ASP A 306 6.96 15.22 -22.25
CA ASP A 306 6.85 15.13 -20.78
C ASP A 306 7.99 14.28 -20.18
N HIS A 307 9.14 14.89 -19.87
CA HIS A 307 10.21 14.17 -19.13
C HIS A 307 9.88 14.04 -17.64
N SER A 308 9.00 14.91 -17.12
CA SER A 308 8.52 14.92 -15.74
C SER A 308 7.57 13.76 -15.41
N SER A 309 6.72 13.33 -16.34
CA SER A 309 5.73 12.27 -16.08
C SER A 309 6.32 10.86 -15.92
N ARG A 310 7.58 10.62 -16.33
CA ARG A 310 8.23 9.30 -16.24
C ARG A 310 8.99 9.05 -14.93
N ILE A 311 9.11 10.08 -14.09
CA ILE A 311 9.83 10.00 -12.82
C ILE A 311 8.80 10.11 -11.71
N LEU A 312 8.51 8.98 -11.08
CA LEU A 312 7.56 8.90 -9.99
C LEU A 312 8.30 8.89 -8.64
N PRO A 313 7.68 9.39 -7.56
CA PRO A 313 8.18 9.12 -6.22
C PRO A 313 8.22 7.59 -6.00
N MET A 314 9.26 7.09 -5.34
CA MET A 314 9.37 5.67 -5.05
C MET A 314 8.27 5.26 -4.04
N PRO A 315 7.39 4.30 -4.39
CA PRO A 315 6.45 3.72 -3.43
C PRO A 315 7.17 3.02 -2.28
N GLN A 316 6.51 2.88 -1.13
CA GLN A 316 7.06 2.06 -0.03
C GLN A 316 7.11 0.59 -0.44
N ARG A 317 6.10 0.14 -1.20
CA ARG A 317 6.02 -1.21 -1.76
C ARG A 317 5.65 -1.16 -3.23
N ILE A 318 6.33 -1.98 -4.02
CA ILE A 318 6.09 -2.08 -5.45
C ILE A 318 5.49 -3.44 -5.75
N GLY A 319 4.34 -3.41 -6.42
CA GLY A 319 3.67 -4.59 -6.95
C GLY A 319 4.03 -4.81 -8.41
N VAL A 320 4.27 -6.06 -8.79
CA VAL A 320 4.41 -6.45 -10.19
C VAL A 320 3.39 -7.52 -10.49
N CYS A 321 2.68 -7.31 -11.59
CA CYS A 321 1.73 -8.23 -12.14
C CYS A 321 2.20 -8.66 -13.52
N LEU A 322 2.19 -9.97 -13.76
CA LEU A 322 2.37 -10.56 -15.08
C LEU A 322 1.07 -11.26 -15.49
N ASP A 323 0.44 -10.76 -16.55
CA ASP A 323 -0.58 -11.49 -17.30
C ASP A 323 0.11 -12.21 -18.46
N TYR A 324 0.49 -13.47 -18.22
CA TYR A 324 1.23 -14.27 -19.19
C TYR A 324 0.37 -14.53 -20.43
N ASP A 325 -0.91 -14.84 -20.21
CA ASP A 325 -1.84 -15.21 -21.28
C ASP A 325 -2.14 -14.01 -22.20
N ALA A 326 -2.19 -12.79 -21.65
CA ALA A 326 -2.33 -11.56 -22.42
C ALA A 326 -1.00 -10.93 -22.88
N GLY A 327 0.16 -11.46 -22.46
CA GLY A 327 1.48 -10.91 -22.78
C GLY A 327 1.70 -9.50 -22.25
N ARG A 328 1.27 -9.21 -21.01
CA ARG A 328 1.33 -7.86 -20.42
C ARG A 328 1.87 -7.88 -18.99
N VAL A 329 2.59 -6.81 -18.66
CA VAL A 329 3.16 -6.58 -17.33
C VAL A 329 2.70 -5.23 -16.82
N PHE A 330 2.32 -5.20 -15.55
CA PHE A 330 1.88 -4.01 -14.85
C PHE A 330 2.71 -3.82 -13.58
N PHE A 331 3.04 -2.57 -13.29
CA PHE A 331 3.72 -2.14 -12.08
C PHE A 331 2.76 -1.28 -11.28
N TYR A 332 2.64 -1.56 -9.99
CA TYR A 332 1.73 -0.88 -9.07
C TYR A 332 2.47 -0.30 -7.87
N ASP A 333 1.93 0.78 -7.34
CA ASP A 333 2.13 1.13 -5.94
C ASP A 333 1.28 0.14 -5.13
N ALA A 334 1.93 -0.76 -4.39
CA ALA A 334 1.24 -1.83 -3.67
C ALA A 334 0.53 -1.34 -2.40
N ASP A 335 0.79 -0.11 -1.95
CA ASP A 335 0.08 0.51 -0.82
C ASP A 335 -1.27 1.06 -1.27
N THR A 336 -1.32 1.70 -2.45
CA THR A 336 -2.54 2.33 -3.00
C THR A 336 -3.22 1.53 -4.10
N MET A 337 -2.58 0.46 -4.58
CA MET A 337 -2.96 -0.30 -5.79
C MET A 337 -3.10 0.55 -7.04
N ARG A 338 -2.46 1.72 -7.08
CA ARG A 338 -2.43 2.58 -8.27
C ARG A 338 -1.49 1.98 -9.31
N CYS A 339 -2.00 1.78 -10.54
CA CYS A 339 -1.16 1.39 -11.66
C CYS A 339 -0.17 2.53 -11.99
N LEU A 340 1.12 2.21 -11.95
CA LEU A 340 2.22 3.11 -12.23
C LEU A 340 2.69 3.00 -13.69
N TYR A 341 2.75 1.77 -14.21
CA TYR A 341 3.23 1.51 -15.56
C TYR A 341 2.68 0.19 -16.11
N GLU A 342 2.31 0.18 -17.40
CA GLU A 342 1.90 -1.01 -18.15
C GLU A 342 2.74 -1.13 -19.42
N ARG A 343 3.13 -2.36 -19.78
CA ARG A 343 3.82 -2.65 -21.04
C ARG A 343 3.53 -4.06 -21.54
N GLN A 344 3.49 -4.21 -22.87
CA GLN A 344 3.51 -5.53 -23.50
C GLN A 344 4.88 -6.20 -23.37
N VAL A 345 4.87 -7.50 -23.12
CA VAL A 345 6.06 -8.34 -22.99
C VAL A 345 5.87 -9.59 -23.85
N ASP A 346 6.95 -10.07 -24.47
CA ASP A 346 6.91 -11.36 -25.16
C ASP A 346 7.01 -12.51 -24.16
N CYS A 347 5.94 -13.30 -24.08
CA CYS A 347 5.79 -14.50 -23.24
C CYS A 347 5.99 -15.79 -24.03
N SER A 348 6.96 -15.83 -24.95
CA SER A 348 7.30 -17.01 -25.76
C SER A 348 8.00 -18.15 -24.98
N GLY A 349 8.47 -17.88 -23.76
CA GLY A 349 9.16 -18.84 -22.89
C GLY A 349 8.83 -18.66 -21.41
N THR A 350 9.59 -19.31 -20.52
CA THR A 350 9.32 -19.19 -19.07
C THR A 350 9.77 -17.83 -18.56
N MET A 351 8.86 -17.11 -17.91
CA MET A 351 9.11 -15.78 -17.34
C MET A 351 9.49 -15.89 -15.86
N TYR A 352 10.44 -15.05 -15.43
CA TYR A 352 10.88 -15.01 -14.04
C TYR A 352 10.84 -13.58 -13.50
N PRO A 353 10.49 -13.38 -12.21
CA PRO A 353 10.81 -12.15 -11.50
C PRO A 353 12.33 -11.92 -11.55
N ALA A 354 12.74 -10.72 -11.98
CA ALA A 354 14.13 -10.38 -12.20
C ALA A 354 14.50 -9.05 -11.53
N PHE A 355 15.67 -9.04 -10.88
CA PHE A 355 16.18 -7.92 -10.11
C PHE A 355 17.65 -7.69 -10.49
N GLY A 356 18.02 -6.45 -10.80
CA GLY A 356 19.40 -6.05 -11.07
C GLY A 356 19.85 -5.01 -10.07
N LEU A 357 20.91 -5.24 -9.32
CA LEU A 357 21.45 -4.31 -8.32
C LEU A 357 22.79 -3.75 -8.79
N LEU A 358 22.96 -2.43 -8.68
CA LEU A 358 24.21 -1.73 -8.98
C LEU A 358 24.59 -0.89 -7.77
N GLY A 359 25.81 -1.07 -7.25
CA GLY A 359 26.27 -0.37 -6.05
C GLY A 359 25.59 -0.88 -4.79
N GLY A 360 25.64 -0.10 -3.70
CA GLY A 360 24.98 -0.47 -2.44
C GLY A 360 23.45 -0.40 -2.56
N GLY A 361 22.74 -1.42 -2.07
CA GLY A 361 21.28 -1.44 -2.06
C GLY A 361 20.72 -2.80 -1.67
N ALA A 362 19.45 -2.87 -1.31
CA ALA A 362 18.81 -4.13 -0.95
C ALA A 362 17.35 -4.20 -1.43
N VAL A 363 16.89 -5.42 -1.66
CA VAL A 363 15.52 -5.75 -2.04
C VAL A 363 14.98 -6.81 -1.08
N HIS A 364 13.76 -6.60 -0.59
CA HIS A 364 13.06 -7.49 0.33
C HIS A 364 11.73 -7.91 -0.29
N LEU A 365 11.54 -9.22 -0.50
CA LEU A 365 10.27 -9.79 -0.95
C LEU A 365 9.23 -9.66 0.16
N GLU A 366 8.00 -9.38 -0.24
CA GLU A 366 6.89 -9.31 0.70
C GLU A 366 6.37 -10.71 1.03
N GLU A 367 6.27 -11.03 2.32
CA GLU A 367 5.69 -12.28 2.78
C GLU A 367 4.16 -12.25 2.63
N PHE A 368 3.60 -13.19 1.89
CA PHE A 368 2.16 -13.30 1.75
C PHE A 368 1.55 -13.92 3.02
N ILE A 369 0.79 -13.11 3.75
CA ILE A 369 -0.04 -13.60 4.85
C ILE A 369 -1.28 -14.24 4.24
N THR A 370 -1.39 -15.56 4.40
CA THR A 370 -2.62 -16.30 4.10
C THR A 370 -3.32 -16.65 5.41
N ALA A 371 -4.65 -16.65 5.44
CA ALA A 371 -5.46 -16.94 6.63
C ALA A 371 -5.04 -18.24 7.36
N LYS A 372 -4.50 -19.22 6.63
CA LYS A 372 -3.99 -20.49 7.18
C LYS A 372 -2.77 -20.35 8.10
N ARG A 373 -2.05 -19.22 8.07
CA ARG A 373 -0.87 -18.99 8.93
C ARG A 373 -1.22 -18.33 10.26
N LEU A 374 -2.35 -17.63 10.34
CA LEU A 374 -2.81 -16.98 11.58
C LEU A 374 -3.51 -17.93 12.53
N SER A 375 -3.89 -19.14 12.09
CA SER A 375 -4.44 -20.18 12.99
C SER A 375 -3.36 -20.84 13.87
N TYR A 376 -2.09 -20.48 13.71
CA TYR A 376 -0.94 -21.05 14.43
C TYR A 376 -0.06 -20.00 15.15
N MET A 377 -0.48 -18.73 15.15
CA MET A 377 0.06 -17.69 16.05
C MET A 377 -0.99 -17.39 17.11
#